data_AF-A0A662ISP1-F1
#
_entry.id   AF-A0A662ISP1-F1
#
_cell.length_a   1.000
_cell.length_b   1.000
_cell.length_c   1.000
_cell.angle_alpha   90.00
_cell.angle_beta   90.00
_cell.angle_gamma   90.00
#
_symmetry.space_group_name_H-M   'P 1'
#
loop_
_entity.id
_entity.type
_entity.pdbx_description
1 polymer ?
#
loop_
_entity_poly.entity_id
_entity_poly.type
_entity_poly.pdbx_seq_one_letter_code
_entity_poly.pdbx_strand_id
1 'polypeptide(L)'
;MRLSSISLSRILSEGSDDFEVIVVARPRLEVELPREKLEAFMKLLEELGWSKSKLKRYVNAALRLRRLEREGGKSYLSLLRDYRRLSKEEVLIRYSIEKLKEKRRRIEEDLRLYMEQSSLTLELVSRVAKLVSQLRERGLDLEDLEKALRTLESMKRLGYDAERISEKLAEHEDLERSIEGLTRLAGGLEEEIKRLEERREKILREIEELHGLSGELEEVKEGLERLREGRGRLEEEIGEASARLRSLELEIERLTGLKASIEDLQRFLDDLEGEVERLREEEARLRAEIAELLGIRGEVERINERLEEARRELERLEKLVQEREAYAELMEGEAAAAYAILRLFSDPQGVEAEDLELIAQQLENLARVKRGEVSALKPLEPHLLDKARQSIISLVMPYIEKDLVPRKAFERLESELKRLSERRLALEEEVESLRKALEAKSSRERIEVIQGGEAEAVSPREEVIKPKTLAEGRRVRVICPYCGDSMITRIPTVRELEELEAEGYKLKFRCEGCGKSFNIKAGAVLRRIKGMG
;
A
#
# COMPACT_ATOMS: atom_id res chain seq x y z
N MET A 1 -43.71 -4.28 35.16
CA MET A 1 -44.16 -2.95 34.69
C MET A 1 -44.90 -3.12 33.37
N ARG A 2 -46.17 -2.68 33.35
CA ARG A 2 -47.05 -2.28 32.23
C ARG A 2 -46.95 -3.13 30.94
N LEU A 3 -47.87 -4.05 30.69
CA LEU A 3 -49.25 -3.86 30.18
C LEU A 3 -49.32 -3.14 28.84
N SER A 4 -49.71 -3.87 27.79
CA SER A 4 -50.92 -3.62 26.95
C SER A 4 -50.84 -4.52 25.69
N SER A 5 -51.59 -5.61 25.57
CA SER A 5 -53.00 -5.70 25.10
C SER A 5 -53.17 -5.06 23.71
N ILE A 6 -53.60 -5.77 22.67
CA ILE A 6 -55.00 -6.05 22.28
C ILE A 6 -54.90 -7.03 21.07
N SER A 7 -55.41 -8.28 21.05
CA SER A 7 -56.80 -8.80 21.13
C SER A 7 -57.69 -8.47 19.93
N LEU A 8 -58.01 -9.47 19.11
CA LEU A 8 -59.28 -9.63 18.35
C LEU A 8 -59.28 -11.09 17.83
N SER A 9 -59.60 -12.11 18.64
CA SER A 9 -60.92 -12.64 19.03
C SER A 9 -61.81 -13.18 17.90
N ARG A 10 -62.09 -14.50 17.98
CA ARG A 10 -63.31 -15.25 17.59
C ARG A 10 -63.67 -15.26 16.09
N ILE A 11 -64.07 -16.38 15.50
CA ILE A 11 -65.34 -17.10 15.72
C ILE A 11 -65.20 -18.58 15.32
N LEU A 12 -66.03 -19.39 15.99
CA LEU A 12 -66.18 -20.84 15.92
C LEU A 12 -66.86 -21.34 14.63
N SER A 13 -66.58 -22.61 14.36
CA SER A 13 -67.49 -23.69 13.93
C SER A 13 -68.03 -23.74 12.49
N GLU A 14 -67.70 -24.88 11.89
CA GLU A 14 -68.51 -25.74 11.01
C GLU A 14 -68.52 -25.44 9.50
N GLY A 15 -67.74 -26.26 8.79
CA GLY A 15 -67.74 -26.43 7.35
C GLY A 15 -66.82 -27.59 6.98
N SER A 16 -67.43 -28.69 6.56
CA SER A 16 -66.90 -29.97 6.11
C SER A 16 -65.74 -29.90 5.11
N ASP A 17 -64.89 -30.92 5.20
CA ASP A 17 -64.03 -31.51 4.16
C ASP A 17 -62.90 -30.63 3.61
N ASP A 18 -61.68 -30.87 4.11
CA ASP A 18 -60.52 -31.22 3.29
C ASP A 18 -59.34 -31.60 4.21
N PHE A 19 -58.98 -32.88 4.21
CA PHE A 19 -57.85 -33.41 4.99
C PHE A 19 -56.52 -32.95 4.38
N GLU A 20 -55.84 -31.97 4.97
CA GLU A 20 -54.41 -31.74 4.70
C GLU A 20 -53.56 -32.74 5.49
N VAL A 21 -53.14 -33.78 4.78
CA VAL A 21 -52.11 -34.72 5.22
C VAL A 21 -50.80 -33.94 5.38
N ILE A 22 -50.41 -33.64 6.61
CA ILE A 22 -49.06 -33.19 6.94
C ILE A 22 -48.11 -34.37 6.70
N VAL A 23 -47.58 -34.47 5.49
CA VAL A 23 -46.45 -35.34 5.17
C VAL A 23 -45.24 -34.77 5.89
N VAL A 24 -44.93 -35.33 7.06
CA VAL A 24 -43.64 -35.12 7.73
C VAL A 24 -42.56 -35.66 6.79
N ALA A 25 -41.97 -34.76 6.01
CA ALA A 25 -40.77 -35.04 5.25
C ALA A 25 -39.70 -35.53 6.22
N ARG A 26 -39.32 -36.81 6.09
CA ARG A 26 -38.20 -37.38 6.85
C ARG A 26 -36.96 -36.52 6.59
N PRO A 27 -36.14 -36.22 7.63
CA PRO A 27 -34.90 -35.50 7.41
C PRO A 27 -34.05 -36.31 6.44
N ARG A 28 -33.59 -35.66 5.37
CA ARG A 28 -32.50 -36.19 4.55
C ARG A 28 -31.27 -36.20 5.47
N LEU A 29 -30.94 -37.37 5.99
CA LEU A 29 -29.63 -37.63 6.59
C LEU A 29 -28.59 -37.52 5.48
N GLU A 30 -28.08 -36.32 5.24
CA GLU A 30 -26.79 -36.12 4.62
C GLU A 30 -25.75 -36.64 5.61
N VAL A 31 -25.39 -37.91 5.44
CA VAL A 31 -24.28 -38.51 6.20
C VAL A 31 -23.00 -37.95 5.60
N GLU A 32 -22.58 -36.78 6.03
CA GLU A 32 -21.19 -36.36 5.88
C GLU A 32 -20.34 -37.29 6.75
N LEU A 33 -19.76 -38.32 6.15
CA LEU A 33 -18.75 -39.15 6.78
C LEU A 33 -17.53 -38.27 7.04
N PRO A 34 -17.11 -38.05 8.30
CA PRO A 34 -15.92 -37.26 8.61
C PRO A 34 -14.70 -37.84 7.89
N ARG A 35 -13.95 -37.00 7.17
CA ARG A 35 -12.79 -37.43 6.35
C ARG A 35 -11.79 -38.27 7.15
N GLU A 36 -11.62 -37.95 8.43
CA GLU A 36 -10.77 -38.70 9.37
C GLU A 36 -11.19 -40.18 9.54
N LYS A 37 -12.50 -40.46 9.55
CA LYS A 37 -13.01 -41.84 9.67
C LYS A 37 -12.84 -42.63 8.37
N LEU A 38 -12.90 -41.95 7.22
CA LEU A 38 -12.62 -42.56 5.92
C LEU A 38 -11.13 -42.89 5.76
N GLU A 39 -10.25 -42.01 6.21
CA GLU A 39 -8.81 -42.25 6.20
C GLU A 39 -8.41 -43.38 7.16
N ALA A 40 -8.99 -43.41 8.37
CA ALA A 40 -8.79 -44.51 9.30
C ALA A 40 -9.28 -45.85 8.72
N PHE A 41 -10.42 -45.86 8.04
CA PHE A 41 -10.94 -47.05 7.36
C PHE A 41 -10.05 -47.50 6.20
N MET A 42 -9.53 -46.57 5.40
CA MET A 42 -8.62 -46.88 4.29
C MET A 42 -7.29 -47.46 4.77
N LYS A 43 -6.70 -46.92 5.86
CA LYS A 43 -5.51 -47.49 6.50
C LYS A 43 -5.73 -48.91 7.01
N LEU A 44 -6.87 -49.14 7.68
CA LEU A 44 -7.23 -50.45 8.23
C LEU A 44 -7.46 -51.50 7.12
N LEU A 45 -7.98 -51.06 5.97
CA LEU A 45 -8.15 -51.93 4.79
C LEU A 45 -6.82 -52.31 4.12
N GLU A 46 -5.84 -51.40 4.14
CA GLU A 46 -4.48 -51.65 3.67
C GLU A 46 -3.75 -52.63 4.60
N GLU A 47 -3.87 -52.46 5.92
CA GLU A 47 -3.31 -53.39 6.92
C GLU A 47 -3.91 -54.80 6.84
N LEU A 48 -5.19 -54.93 6.52
CA LEU A 48 -5.86 -56.22 6.35
C LEU A 48 -5.59 -56.89 4.99
N GLY A 49 -4.86 -56.23 4.07
CA GLY A 49 -4.56 -56.75 2.73
C GLY A 49 -5.80 -56.86 1.83
N TRP A 50 -6.82 -56.04 2.08
CA TRP A 50 -8.07 -56.08 1.31
C TRP A 50 -7.91 -55.28 0.02
N SER A 51 -7.82 -55.99 -1.11
CA SER A 51 -7.82 -55.36 -2.43
C SER A 51 -9.08 -54.51 -2.63
N LYS A 52 -8.95 -53.39 -3.36
CA LYS A 52 -10.08 -52.51 -3.75
C LYS A 52 -11.26 -53.30 -4.37
N SER A 53 -10.99 -54.45 -5.01
CA SER A 53 -12.00 -55.36 -5.57
C SER A 53 -12.80 -56.15 -4.52
N LYS A 54 -12.17 -56.62 -3.44
CA LYS A 54 -12.86 -57.29 -2.32
C LYS A 54 -13.74 -56.29 -1.57
N LEU A 55 -13.24 -55.09 -1.30
CA LEU A 55 -14.03 -54.03 -0.68
C LEU A 55 -15.27 -53.66 -1.50
N LYS A 56 -15.12 -53.46 -2.83
CA LYS A 56 -16.25 -53.21 -3.73
C LYS A 56 -17.30 -54.31 -3.65
N ARG A 57 -16.90 -55.59 -3.52
CA ARG A 57 -17.86 -56.71 -3.36
C ARG A 57 -18.63 -56.61 -2.05
N TYR A 58 -17.97 -56.34 -0.93
CA TYR A 58 -18.64 -56.21 0.37
C TYR A 58 -19.52 -54.97 0.46
N VAL A 59 -19.09 -53.84 -0.09
CA VAL A 59 -19.90 -52.61 -0.18
C VAL A 59 -21.12 -52.84 -1.06
N ASN A 60 -20.95 -53.47 -2.23
CA ASN A 60 -22.09 -53.82 -3.08
C ASN A 60 -23.04 -54.82 -2.41
N ALA A 61 -22.51 -55.79 -1.66
CA ALA A 61 -23.32 -56.70 -0.86
C ALA A 61 -24.11 -55.95 0.20
N ALA A 62 -23.47 -55.06 0.98
CA ALA A 62 -24.12 -54.24 1.99
C ALA A 62 -25.20 -53.30 1.38
N LEU A 63 -24.93 -52.72 0.22
CA LEU A 63 -25.90 -51.90 -0.52
C LEU A 63 -27.08 -52.72 -1.05
N ARG A 64 -26.85 -53.98 -1.45
CA ARG A 64 -27.92 -54.92 -1.82
C ARG A 64 -28.76 -55.29 -0.59
N LEU A 65 -28.13 -55.56 0.54
CA LEU A 65 -28.84 -55.84 1.80
C LEU A 65 -29.69 -54.64 2.23
N ARG A 66 -29.14 -53.43 2.15
CA ARG A 66 -29.87 -52.19 2.49
C ARG A 66 -31.02 -51.90 1.52
N ARG A 67 -30.89 -52.28 0.24
CA ARG A 67 -32.00 -52.21 -0.73
C ARG A 67 -33.11 -53.20 -0.37
N LEU A 68 -32.75 -54.45 -0.07
CA LEU A 68 -33.71 -55.46 0.38
C LEU A 68 -34.42 -55.08 1.68
N GLU A 69 -33.72 -54.42 2.62
CA GLU A 69 -34.34 -53.87 3.83
C GLU A 69 -35.33 -52.74 3.53
N ARG A 70 -35.02 -51.88 2.54
CA ARG A 70 -35.91 -50.79 2.11
C ARG A 70 -37.14 -51.30 1.37
N GLU A 71 -36.97 -52.25 0.48
CA GLU A 71 -38.05 -52.85 -0.31
C GLU A 71 -38.95 -53.75 0.55
N GLY A 72 -38.37 -54.51 1.47
CA GLY A 72 -39.09 -55.45 2.33
C GLY A 72 -39.62 -54.85 3.64
N GLY A 73 -39.25 -53.61 3.98
CA GLY A 73 -39.65 -52.94 5.23
C GLY A 73 -39.23 -53.67 6.52
N LYS A 74 -38.37 -54.68 6.42
CA LYS A 74 -37.92 -55.57 7.50
C LYS A 74 -36.40 -55.54 7.59
N SER A 75 -35.85 -55.78 8.78
CA SER A 75 -34.40 -55.91 8.94
C SER A 75 -33.85 -57.13 8.20
N TYR A 76 -32.58 -57.07 7.77
CA TYR A 76 -31.91 -58.15 7.05
C TYR A 76 -31.95 -59.48 7.81
N LEU A 77 -31.83 -59.43 9.15
CA LEU A 77 -31.93 -60.61 10.00
C LEU A 77 -33.31 -61.26 9.94
N SER A 78 -34.38 -60.47 9.81
CA SER A 78 -35.74 -60.98 9.63
C SER A 78 -35.92 -61.61 8.24
N LEU A 79 -35.42 -60.96 7.19
CA LEU A 79 -35.48 -61.50 5.82
C LEU A 79 -34.71 -62.84 5.70
N LEU A 80 -33.56 -62.94 6.37
CA LEU A 80 -32.77 -64.18 6.40
C LEU A 80 -33.50 -65.31 7.14
N ARG A 81 -34.22 -64.98 8.22
CA ARG A 81 -35.06 -65.96 8.94
C ARG A 81 -36.25 -66.41 8.09
N ASP A 82 -36.92 -65.49 7.42
CA ASP A 82 -38.03 -65.78 6.51
C ASP A 82 -37.57 -66.67 5.35
N TYR A 83 -36.42 -66.35 4.74
CA TYR A 83 -35.80 -67.17 3.69
C TYR A 83 -35.47 -68.59 4.19
N ARG A 84 -34.84 -68.72 5.36
CA ARG A 84 -34.53 -70.03 5.95
C ARG A 84 -35.79 -70.83 6.29
N ARG A 85 -36.89 -70.17 6.67
CA ARG A 85 -38.17 -70.83 6.94
C ARG A 85 -38.78 -71.36 5.64
N LEU A 86 -38.91 -70.50 4.64
CA LEU A 86 -39.45 -70.84 3.32
C LEU A 86 -38.65 -71.95 2.63
N SER A 87 -37.31 -71.91 2.73
CA SER A 87 -36.45 -72.96 2.18
C SER A 87 -36.68 -74.32 2.85
N LYS A 88 -36.95 -74.36 4.16
CA LYS A 88 -37.32 -75.61 4.85
C LYS A 88 -38.70 -76.11 4.43
N GLU A 89 -39.67 -75.21 4.30
CA GLU A 89 -41.02 -75.53 3.82
C GLU A 89 -41.00 -76.07 2.38
N GLU A 90 -40.17 -75.48 1.51
CA GLU A 90 -39.98 -75.94 0.13
C GLU A 90 -39.48 -77.40 0.08
N VAL A 91 -38.50 -77.75 0.89
CA VAL A 91 -37.96 -79.12 0.95
C VAL A 91 -39.03 -80.11 1.43
N LEU A 92 -39.85 -79.75 2.42
CA LEU A 92 -40.95 -80.60 2.91
C LEU A 92 -42.02 -80.79 1.83
N ILE A 93 -42.38 -79.73 1.10
CA ILE A 93 -43.35 -79.79 0.00
C ILE A 93 -42.82 -80.69 -1.12
N ARG A 94 -41.55 -80.55 -1.53
CA ARG A 94 -40.93 -81.42 -2.55
C ARG A 94 -41.02 -82.90 -2.16
N TYR A 95 -40.67 -83.24 -0.92
CA TYR A 95 -40.79 -84.62 -0.43
C TYR A 95 -42.23 -85.14 -0.45
N SER A 96 -43.21 -84.29 -0.11
CA SER A 96 -44.63 -84.66 -0.14
C SER A 96 -45.14 -84.93 -1.57
N ILE A 97 -44.69 -84.13 -2.55
CA ILE A 97 -45.01 -84.31 -3.98
C ILE A 97 -44.44 -85.63 -4.48
N GLU A 98 -43.19 -85.94 -4.13
CA GLU A 98 -42.52 -87.20 -4.49
C GLU A 98 -43.31 -88.41 -3.98
N LYS A 99 -43.74 -88.38 -2.71
CA LYS A 99 -44.54 -89.45 -2.10
C LYS A 99 -45.91 -89.63 -2.76
N LEU A 100 -46.55 -88.56 -3.21
CA LEU A 100 -47.83 -88.62 -3.92
C LEU A 100 -47.68 -89.17 -5.34
N LYS A 101 -46.61 -88.82 -6.06
CA LYS A 101 -46.29 -89.40 -7.37
C LYS A 101 -46.08 -90.91 -7.28
N GLU A 102 -45.35 -91.36 -6.27
CA GLU A 102 -45.11 -92.80 -6.05
C GLU A 102 -46.41 -93.56 -5.74
N LYS A 103 -47.32 -92.97 -4.94
CA LYS A 103 -48.64 -93.57 -4.69
C LYS A 103 -49.48 -93.70 -5.95
N ARG A 104 -49.48 -92.67 -6.80
CA ARG A 104 -50.22 -92.67 -8.07
C ARG A 104 -49.71 -93.80 -8.97
N ARG A 105 -48.40 -93.95 -9.10
CA ARG A 105 -47.78 -95.00 -9.92
C ARG A 105 -48.22 -96.40 -9.49
N ARG A 106 -48.27 -96.68 -8.19
CA ARG A 106 -48.73 -97.99 -7.68
C ARG A 106 -50.20 -98.27 -8.02
N ILE A 107 -51.06 -97.26 -7.92
CA ILE A 107 -52.49 -97.40 -8.28
C ILE A 107 -52.64 -97.69 -9.77
N GLU A 108 -51.86 -97.03 -10.63
CA GLU A 108 -51.86 -97.26 -12.08
C GLU A 108 -51.38 -98.69 -12.42
N GLU A 109 -50.36 -99.20 -11.72
CA GLU A 109 -49.87 -100.58 -11.86
C GLU A 109 -50.92 -101.61 -11.39
N ASP A 110 -51.57 -101.38 -10.24
CA ASP A 110 -52.64 -102.26 -9.73
C ASP A 110 -53.85 -102.31 -10.68
N LEU A 111 -54.28 -101.16 -11.22
CA LEU A 111 -55.40 -101.08 -12.17
C LEU A 111 -55.11 -101.89 -13.44
N ARG A 112 -53.86 -101.85 -13.92
CA ARG A 112 -53.43 -102.62 -15.09
C ARG A 112 -53.56 -104.12 -14.84
N LEU A 113 -53.12 -104.61 -13.68
CA LEU A 113 -53.24 -106.03 -13.30
C LEU A 113 -54.70 -106.48 -13.23
N TYR A 114 -55.61 -105.64 -12.70
CA TYR A 114 -57.05 -105.95 -12.68
C TYR A 114 -57.65 -106.05 -14.08
N MET A 115 -57.23 -105.21 -15.01
CA MET A 115 -57.72 -105.25 -16.40
C MET A 115 -57.27 -106.53 -17.13
N GLU A 116 -56.05 -107.00 -16.86
CA GLU A 116 -55.53 -108.27 -17.41
C GLU A 116 -56.26 -109.51 -16.86
N GLN A 117 -56.70 -109.49 -15.60
CA GLN A 117 -57.53 -110.57 -15.05
C GLN A 117 -58.91 -110.64 -15.72
N SER A 118 -59.52 -109.49 -16.02
CA SER A 118 -60.85 -109.41 -16.62
C SER A 118 -60.89 -109.97 -18.06
N SER A 119 -59.86 -109.71 -18.86
CA SER A 119 -59.77 -110.24 -20.24
C SER A 119 -59.66 -111.77 -20.26
N LEU A 120 -58.86 -112.35 -19.36
CA LEU A 120 -58.71 -113.81 -19.23
C LEU A 120 -60.04 -114.50 -18.86
N THR A 121 -60.86 -113.88 -18.01
CA THR A 121 -62.19 -114.42 -17.68
C THR A 121 -63.16 -114.39 -18.87
N LEU A 122 -63.13 -113.35 -19.70
CA LEU A 122 -63.98 -113.25 -20.89
C LEU A 122 -63.62 -114.30 -21.96
N GLU A 123 -62.33 -114.58 -22.13
CA GLU A 123 -61.87 -115.63 -23.05
C GLU A 123 -62.38 -117.02 -22.66
N LEU A 124 -62.39 -117.37 -21.37
CA LEU A 124 -62.90 -118.65 -20.89
C LEU A 124 -64.40 -118.82 -21.18
N VAL A 125 -65.21 -117.78 -20.95
CA VAL A 125 -66.65 -117.79 -21.22
C VAL A 125 -66.93 -117.98 -22.71
N SER A 126 -66.14 -117.33 -23.58
CA SER A 126 -66.29 -117.44 -25.04
C SER A 126 -66.07 -118.87 -25.57
N ARG A 127 -65.17 -119.65 -24.95
CA ARG A 127 -64.88 -121.03 -25.37
C ARG A 127 -66.03 -121.98 -25.05
N VAL A 128 -66.69 -121.79 -23.92
CA VAL A 128 -67.85 -122.60 -23.52
C VAL A 128 -69.04 -122.35 -24.46
N ALA A 129 -69.28 -121.09 -24.84
CA ALA A 129 -70.36 -120.73 -25.76
C ALA A 129 -70.20 -121.39 -27.15
N LYS A 130 -68.97 -121.47 -27.67
CA LYS A 130 -68.67 -122.12 -28.96
C LYS A 130 -68.96 -123.63 -28.97
N LEU A 131 -68.75 -124.33 -27.86
CA LEU A 131 -69.04 -125.77 -27.78
C LEU A 131 -70.55 -126.05 -27.82
N VAL A 132 -71.36 -125.17 -27.23
CA VAL A 132 -72.82 -125.29 -27.24
C VAL A 132 -73.41 -124.98 -28.62
N SER A 133 -72.86 -124.00 -29.34
CA SER A 133 -73.33 -123.66 -30.69
C SER A 133 -73.02 -124.76 -31.71
N GLN A 134 -71.85 -125.42 -31.61
CA GLN A 134 -71.46 -126.53 -32.49
C GLN A 134 -72.34 -127.78 -32.37
N LEU A 135 -73.06 -127.94 -31.25
CA LEU A 135 -74.05 -129.02 -31.09
C LEU A 135 -75.38 -128.64 -31.76
N ARG A 136 -75.79 -127.37 -31.70
CA ARG A 136 -77.03 -126.87 -32.34
C ARG A 136 -76.92 -126.75 -33.87
N GLU A 137 -75.76 -126.36 -34.39
CA GLU A 137 -75.50 -126.24 -35.84
C GLU A 137 -75.65 -127.58 -36.58
N ARG A 138 -75.53 -128.71 -35.88
CA ARG A 138 -75.75 -130.04 -36.46
C ARG A 138 -77.21 -130.48 -36.48
N GLY A 139 -78.15 -129.61 -36.06
CA GLY A 139 -79.60 -129.77 -36.29
C GLY A 139 -80.25 -131.03 -35.71
N LEU A 140 -79.58 -131.74 -34.81
CA LEU A 140 -80.05 -132.98 -34.23
C LEU A 140 -80.47 -132.75 -32.77
N ASP A 141 -81.76 -132.93 -32.50
CA ASP A 141 -82.19 -133.46 -31.22
C ASP A 141 -82.45 -134.97 -31.35
N LEU A 142 -82.59 -135.68 -30.22
CA LEU A 142 -82.69 -137.15 -30.23
C LEU A 142 -84.04 -137.69 -30.75
N GLU A 143 -85.04 -136.84 -31.04
CA GLU A 143 -86.43 -137.26 -31.33
C GLU A 143 -86.81 -137.25 -32.81
N ASP A 144 -86.13 -136.49 -33.67
CA ASP A 144 -86.57 -136.28 -35.06
C ASP A 144 -86.24 -137.43 -36.04
N LEU A 145 -85.39 -138.39 -35.65
CA LEU A 145 -85.12 -139.60 -36.45
C LEU A 145 -86.26 -140.63 -36.43
N GLU A 146 -87.18 -140.57 -35.46
CA GLU A 146 -88.24 -141.56 -35.27
C GLU A 146 -89.51 -141.25 -36.09
N LYS A 147 -89.75 -139.97 -36.41
CA LYS A 147 -90.94 -139.51 -37.16
C LYS A 147 -90.85 -139.81 -38.66
N ALA A 148 -89.65 -139.79 -39.24
CA ALA A 148 -89.40 -140.02 -40.67
C ALA A 148 -89.73 -141.46 -41.13
N LEU A 149 -89.68 -142.44 -40.22
CA LEU A 149 -89.99 -143.84 -40.51
C LEU A 149 -91.51 -144.11 -40.64
N ARG A 150 -92.36 -143.32 -39.97
CA ARG A 150 -93.83 -143.52 -39.96
C ARG A 150 -94.54 -142.92 -41.17
N THR A 151 -94.00 -141.84 -41.75
CA THR A 151 -94.61 -141.14 -42.89
C THR A 151 -94.51 -141.93 -44.20
N LEU A 152 -93.44 -142.70 -44.38
CA LEU A 152 -93.22 -143.57 -45.54
C LEU A 152 -94.20 -144.77 -45.59
N GLU A 153 -94.71 -145.23 -44.44
CA GLU A 153 -95.66 -146.35 -44.36
C GLU A 153 -97.11 -145.94 -44.74
N SER A 154 -97.48 -144.68 -44.48
CA SER A 154 -98.81 -144.14 -44.81
C SER A 154 -99.03 -143.84 -46.30
N MET A 155 -97.96 -143.52 -47.05
CA MET A 155 -98.06 -143.15 -48.47
C MET A 155 -98.36 -144.33 -49.39
N LYS A 156 -98.11 -145.58 -48.96
CA LYS A 156 -98.37 -146.80 -49.76
C LYS A 156 -99.84 -147.24 -49.77
N ARG A 157 -100.70 -146.72 -48.87
CA ARG A 157 -102.06 -147.25 -48.65
C ARG A 157 -103.20 -146.47 -49.33
N LEU A 158 -102.96 -145.28 -49.89
CA LEU A 158 -104.05 -144.35 -50.25
C LEU A 158 -104.21 -143.98 -51.73
N GLY A 159 -103.50 -144.62 -52.67
CA GLY A 159 -103.87 -144.62 -54.10
C GLY A 159 -104.17 -143.24 -54.71
N TYR A 160 -103.34 -142.23 -54.44
CA TYR A 160 -103.51 -140.89 -55.01
C TYR A 160 -102.92 -140.82 -56.43
N ASP A 161 -103.69 -140.27 -57.37
CA ASP A 161 -103.29 -139.97 -58.75
C ASP A 161 -102.11 -138.99 -58.77
N ALA A 162 -101.00 -139.43 -59.35
CA ALA A 162 -99.74 -138.70 -59.38
C ALA A 162 -99.79 -137.39 -60.20
N GLU A 163 -100.73 -137.26 -61.16
CA GLU A 163 -100.79 -136.11 -62.07
C GLU A 163 -101.28 -134.81 -61.41
N ARG A 164 -102.30 -134.85 -60.56
CA ARG A 164 -102.80 -133.65 -59.84
C ARG A 164 -101.84 -133.14 -58.77
N ILE A 165 -101.04 -134.05 -58.22
CA ILE A 165 -99.95 -133.72 -57.31
C ILE A 165 -98.81 -133.08 -58.10
N SER A 166 -98.52 -133.55 -59.32
CA SER A 166 -97.47 -132.97 -60.18
C SER A 166 -97.75 -131.52 -60.61
N GLU A 167 -98.99 -131.13 -60.93
CA GLU A 167 -99.30 -129.74 -61.30
C GLU A 167 -99.17 -128.77 -60.10
N LYS A 168 -99.69 -129.13 -58.94
CA LYS A 168 -99.53 -128.32 -57.72
C LYS A 168 -98.08 -128.27 -57.25
N LEU A 169 -97.32 -129.35 -57.45
CA LEU A 169 -95.87 -129.35 -57.21
C LEU A 169 -95.14 -128.43 -58.19
N ALA A 170 -95.58 -128.33 -59.45
CA ALA A 170 -94.98 -127.42 -60.43
C ALA A 170 -95.21 -125.93 -60.10
N GLU A 171 -96.44 -125.54 -59.70
CA GLU A 171 -96.70 -124.17 -59.22
C GLU A 171 -95.93 -123.85 -57.92
N HIS A 172 -95.78 -124.83 -57.03
CA HIS A 172 -94.99 -124.69 -55.82
C HIS A 172 -93.50 -124.53 -56.14
N GLU A 173 -92.99 -125.25 -57.15
CA GLU A 173 -91.61 -125.15 -57.63
C GLU A 173 -91.31 -123.77 -58.23
N ASP A 174 -92.25 -123.16 -58.97
CA ASP A 174 -92.05 -121.81 -59.52
C ASP A 174 -92.12 -120.70 -58.46
N LEU A 175 -92.98 -120.85 -57.44
CA LEU A 175 -92.98 -119.96 -56.27
C LEU A 175 -91.73 -120.14 -55.41
N GLU A 176 -91.25 -121.38 -55.22
CA GLU A 176 -89.98 -121.67 -54.54
C GLU A 176 -88.80 -121.05 -55.28
N ARG A 177 -88.72 -121.16 -56.61
CA ARG A 177 -87.70 -120.48 -57.42
C ARG A 177 -87.75 -118.96 -57.26
N SER A 178 -88.95 -118.38 -57.15
CA SER A 178 -89.13 -116.94 -56.94
C SER A 178 -88.69 -116.51 -55.53
N ILE A 179 -89.02 -117.29 -54.51
CA ILE A 179 -88.59 -117.07 -53.11
C ILE A 179 -87.06 -117.22 -53.01
N GLU A 180 -86.46 -118.22 -53.66
CA GLU A 180 -85.01 -118.37 -53.74
C GLU A 180 -84.36 -117.16 -54.41
N GLY A 181 -84.94 -116.66 -55.50
CA GLY A 181 -84.48 -115.45 -56.19
C GLY A 181 -84.52 -114.21 -55.28
N LEU A 182 -85.62 -114.00 -54.58
CA LEU A 182 -85.78 -112.90 -53.62
C LEU A 182 -84.84 -113.06 -52.40
N THR A 183 -84.62 -114.28 -51.93
CA THR A 183 -83.70 -114.56 -50.81
C THR A 183 -82.25 -114.29 -51.21
N ARG A 184 -81.85 -114.66 -52.43
CA ARG A 184 -80.53 -114.32 -52.98
C ARG A 184 -80.35 -112.80 -53.13
N LEU A 185 -81.39 -112.09 -53.58
CA LEU A 185 -81.37 -110.62 -53.67
C LEU A 185 -81.29 -109.96 -52.29
N ALA A 186 -82.06 -110.44 -51.31
CA ALA A 186 -82.00 -109.95 -49.93
C ALA A 186 -80.60 -110.15 -49.32
N GLY A 187 -80.02 -111.34 -49.47
CA GLY A 187 -78.64 -111.60 -49.02
C GLY A 187 -77.60 -110.72 -49.71
N GLY A 188 -77.75 -110.48 -51.03
CA GLY A 188 -76.88 -109.55 -51.76
C GLY A 188 -77.00 -108.10 -51.26
N LEU A 189 -78.22 -107.64 -50.97
CA LEU A 189 -78.46 -106.31 -50.40
C LEU A 189 -77.93 -106.19 -48.98
N GLU A 190 -78.05 -107.23 -48.15
CA GLU A 190 -77.47 -107.27 -46.80
C GLU A 190 -75.94 -107.18 -46.82
N GLU A 191 -75.28 -107.91 -47.73
CA GLU A 191 -73.84 -107.79 -47.94
C GLU A 191 -73.44 -106.38 -48.39
N GLU A 192 -74.22 -105.77 -49.29
CA GLU A 192 -73.94 -104.43 -49.78
C GLU A 192 -74.14 -103.36 -48.69
N ILE A 193 -75.19 -103.49 -47.85
CA ILE A 193 -75.39 -102.66 -46.66
C ILE A 193 -74.18 -102.78 -45.73
N LYS A 194 -73.73 -104.00 -45.44
CA LYS A 194 -72.57 -104.21 -44.56
C LYS A 194 -71.30 -103.56 -45.11
N ARG A 195 -71.03 -103.71 -46.42
CA ARG A 195 -69.88 -103.04 -47.07
C ARG A 195 -70.00 -101.51 -47.00
N LEU A 196 -71.21 -100.96 -47.17
CA LEU A 196 -71.45 -99.53 -47.08
C LEU A 196 -71.29 -99.02 -45.63
N GLU A 197 -71.69 -99.79 -44.62
CA GLU A 197 -71.48 -99.46 -43.21
C GLU A 197 -70.00 -99.46 -42.84
N GLU A 198 -69.24 -100.49 -43.24
CA GLU A 198 -67.78 -100.54 -43.04
C GLU A 198 -67.08 -99.33 -43.70
N ARG A 199 -67.54 -98.95 -44.91
CA ARG A 199 -67.03 -97.76 -45.61
C ARG A 199 -67.41 -96.47 -44.90
N ARG A 200 -68.63 -96.37 -44.35
CA ARG A 200 -69.07 -95.22 -43.55
C ARG A 200 -68.22 -95.06 -42.29
N GLU A 201 -67.97 -96.13 -41.55
CA GLU A 201 -67.11 -96.10 -40.35
C GLU A 201 -65.67 -95.70 -40.67
N LYS A 202 -65.13 -96.15 -41.81
CA LYS A 202 -63.81 -95.72 -42.26
C LYS A 202 -63.77 -94.21 -42.53
N ILE A 203 -64.76 -93.69 -43.26
CA ILE A 203 -64.86 -92.25 -43.55
C ILE A 203 -65.02 -91.44 -42.27
N LEU A 204 -65.82 -91.89 -41.30
CA LEU A 204 -65.99 -91.19 -40.02
C LEU A 204 -64.66 -91.09 -39.24
N ARG A 205 -63.87 -92.16 -39.21
CA ARG A 205 -62.52 -92.13 -38.61
C ARG A 205 -61.59 -91.16 -39.31
N GLU A 206 -61.59 -91.16 -40.65
CA GLU A 206 -60.80 -90.19 -41.43
C GLU A 206 -61.23 -88.73 -41.15
N ILE A 207 -62.52 -88.46 -40.95
CA ILE A 207 -63.03 -87.14 -40.57
C ILE A 207 -62.56 -86.73 -39.17
N GLU A 208 -62.60 -87.65 -38.19
CA GLU A 208 -62.10 -87.40 -36.84
C GLU A 208 -60.60 -87.05 -36.83
N GLU A 209 -59.79 -87.80 -37.59
CA GLU A 209 -58.36 -87.51 -37.77
C GLU A 209 -58.13 -86.15 -38.42
N LEU A 210 -58.88 -85.81 -39.48
CA LEU A 210 -58.78 -84.50 -40.14
C LEU A 210 -59.15 -83.33 -39.21
N HIS A 211 -60.15 -83.50 -38.35
CA HIS A 211 -60.48 -82.49 -37.34
C HIS A 211 -59.37 -82.32 -36.30
N GLY A 212 -58.76 -83.42 -35.84
CA GLY A 212 -57.60 -83.37 -34.95
C GLY A 212 -56.42 -82.61 -35.57
N LEU A 213 -56.09 -82.95 -36.82
CA LEU A 213 -55.03 -82.28 -37.58
C LEU A 213 -55.34 -80.79 -37.81
N SER A 214 -56.60 -80.43 -38.02
CA SER A 214 -57.00 -79.01 -38.16
C SER A 214 -56.72 -78.22 -36.87
N GLY A 215 -57.02 -78.80 -35.71
CA GLY A 215 -56.74 -78.15 -34.42
C GLY A 215 -55.24 -77.98 -34.18
N GLU A 216 -54.44 -79.03 -34.43
CA GLU A 216 -52.97 -78.94 -34.35
C GLU A 216 -52.40 -77.87 -35.28
N LEU A 217 -52.97 -77.72 -36.48
CA LEU A 217 -52.53 -76.74 -37.47
C LEU A 217 -52.88 -75.30 -37.05
N GLU A 218 -54.00 -75.10 -36.37
CA GLU A 218 -54.36 -73.83 -35.73
C GLU A 218 -53.41 -73.48 -34.57
N GLU A 219 -53.09 -74.43 -33.70
CA GLU A 219 -52.10 -74.22 -32.62
C GLU A 219 -50.72 -73.84 -33.16
N VAL A 220 -50.28 -74.48 -34.25
CA VAL A 220 -49.01 -74.14 -34.91
C VAL A 220 -49.05 -72.75 -35.54
N LYS A 221 -50.17 -72.34 -36.15
CA LYS A 221 -50.35 -70.98 -36.69
C LYS A 221 -50.28 -69.93 -35.58
N GLU A 222 -50.98 -70.13 -34.47
CA GLU A 222 -50.89 -69.24 -33.32
C GLU A 222 -49.47 -69.18 -32.76
N GLY A 223 -48.78 -70.33 -32.66
CA GLY A 223 -47.38 -70.39 -32.24
C GLY A 223 -46.46 -69.58 -33.17
N LEU A 224 -46.66 -69.67 -34.48
CA LEU A 224 -45.92 -68.88 -35.48
C LEU A 224 -46.19 -67.38 -35.36
N GLU A 225 -47.43 -66.97 -35.12
CA GLU A 225 -47.77 -65.56 -34.91
C GLU A 225 -47.10 -64.99 -33.66
N ARG A 226 -47.18 -65.71 -32.53
CA ARG A 226 -46.50 -65.32 -31.29
C ARG A 226 -44.99 -65.20 -31.48
N LEU A 227 -44.37 -66.12 -32.23
CA LEU A 227 -42.94 -66.06 -32.53
C LEU A 227 -42.59 -64.88 -33.45
N ARG A 228 -43.44 -64.56 -34.43
CA ARG A 228 -43.25 -63.37 -35.30
C ARG A 228 -43.35 -62.08 -34.50
N GLU A 229 -44.34 -61.96 -33.62
CA GLU A 229 -44.45 -60.82 -32.72
C GLU A 229 -43.24 -60.71 -31.79
N GLY A 230 -42.80 -61.83 -31.20
CA GLY A 230 -41.61 -61.88 -30.37
C GLY A 230 -40.35 -61.43 -31.12
N ARG A 231 -40.22 -61.84 -32.39
CA ARG A 231 -39.12 -61.40 -33.25
C ARG A 231 -39.18 -59.90 -33.53
N GLY A 232 -40.37 -59.35 -33.82
CA GLY A 232 -40.56 -57.92 -34.05
C GLY A 232 -40.15 -57.08 -32.83
N ARG A 233 -40.56 -57.48 -31.62
CA ARG A 233 -40.15 -56.80 -30.38
C ARG A 233 -38.64 -56.83 -30.16
N LEU A 234 -38.00 -57.97 -30.42
CA LEU A 234 -36.54 -58.08 -30.32
C LEU A 234 -35.82 -57.22 -31.36
N GLU A 235 -36.33 -57.13 -32.59
CA GLU A 235 -35.80 -56.25 -33.63
C GLU A 235 -35.89 -54.78 -33.20
N GLU A 236 -36.99 -54.36 -32.57
CA GLU A 236 -37.15 -53.02 -31.99
C GLU A 236 -36.17 -52.76 -30.84
N GLU A 237 -36.06 -53.69 -29.88
CA GLU A 237 -35.10 -53.58 -28.76
C GLU A 237 -33.65 -53.49 -29.24
N ILE A 238 -33.27 -54.26 -30.27
CA ILE A 238 -31.96 -54.19 -30.90
C ILE A 238 -31.76 -52.82 -31.57
N GLY A 239 -32.79 -52.30 -32.24
CA GLY A 239 -32.79 -50.98 -32.85
C GLY A 239 -32.53 -49.86 -31.82
N GLU A 240 -33.24 -49.89 -30.70
CA GLU A 240 -33.05 -48.94 -29.60
C GLU A 240 -31.67 -49.06 -28.96
N ALA A 241 -31.22 -50.28 -28.67
CA ALA A 241 -29.90 -50.52 -28.10
C ALA A 241 -28.78 -49.99 -29.02
N SER A 242 -28.92 -50.21 -30.33
CA SER A 242 -27.97 -49.72 -31.34
C SER A 242 -27.99 -48.19 -31.46
N ALA A 243 -29.15 -47.54 -31.28
CA ALA A 243 -29.23 -46.08 -31.24
C ALA A 243 -28.56 -45.52 -29.98
N ARG A 244 -28.77 -46.15 -28.81
CA ARG A 244 -28.10 -45.77 -27.56
C ARG A 244 -26.59 -45.95 -27.64
N LEU A 245 -26.11 -47.05 -28.21
CA LEU A 245 -24.68 -47.27 -28.42
C LEU A 245 -24.05 -46.16 -29.26
N ARG A 246 -24.66 -45.80 -30.40
CA ARG A 246 -24.19 -44.69 -31.24
C ARG A 246 -24.15 -43.35 -30.49
N SER A 247 -25.15 -43.07 -29.65
CA SER A 247 -25.14 -41.84 -28.84
C SER A 247 -24.01 -41.83 -27.81
N LEU A 248 -23.70 -42.97 -27.19
CA LEU A 248 -22.61 -43.10 -26.24
C LEU A 248 -21.24 -43.01 -26.93
N GLU A 249 -21.10 -43.54 -28.14
CA GLU A 249 -19.88 -43.40 -28.94
C GLU A 249 -19.58 -41.92 -29.25
N LEU A 250 -20.59 -41.16 -29.69
CA LEU A 250 -20.45 -39.71 -29.92
C LEU A 250 -20.10 -38.95 -28.64
N GLU A 251 -20.67 -39.34 -27.50
CA GLU A 251 -20.34 -38.74 -26.22
C GLU A 251 -18.91 -39.06 -25.78
N ILE A 252 -18.44 -40.29 -26.00
CA ILE A 252 -17.04 -40.68 -25.78
C ILE A 252 -16.11 -39.85 -26.66
N GLU A 253 -16.40 -39.70 -27.95
CA GLU A 253 -15.60 -38.86 -28.86
C GLU A 253 -15.53 -37.42 -28.36
N ARG A 254 -16.66 -36.85 -27.96
CA ARG A 254 -16.71 -35.50 -27.37
C ARG A 254 -15.85 -35.39 -26.11
N LEU A 255 -15.94 -36.36 -25.21
CA LEU A 255 -15.15 -36.39 -23.97
C LEU A 255 -13.66 -36.55 -24.25
N THR A 256 -13.28 -37.34 -25.26
CA THR A 256 -11.88 -37.45 -25.67
C THR A 256 -11.35 -36.15 -26.25
N GLY A 257 -12.15 -35.42 -27.04
CA GLY A 257 -11.80 -34.09 -27.53
C GLY A 257 -11.59 -33.08 -26.40
N LEU A 258 -12.50 -33.06 -25.41
CA LEU A 258 -12.36 -32.20 -24.23
C LEU A 258 -11.12 -32.54 -23.41
N LYS A 259 -10.78 -33.82 -23.28
CA LYS A 259 -9.58 -34.26 -22.57
C LYS A 259 -8.31 -33.72 -23.25
N ALA A 260 -8.23 -33.81 -24.59
CA ALA A 260 -7.11 -33.24 -25.33
C ALA A 260 -6.99 -31.71 -25.11
N SER A 261 -8.11 -30.99 -25.15
CA SER A 261 -8.11 -29.54 -24.86
C SER A 261 -7.66 -29.22 -23.42
N ILE A 262 -8.00 -30.05 -22.44
CA ILE A 262 -7.50 -29.88 -21.06
C ILE A 262 -5.98 -30.10 -21.00
N GLU A 263 -5.46 -31.12 -21.68
CA GLU A 263 -4.02 -31.39 -21.75
C GLU A 263 -3.27 -30.22 -22.41
N ASP A 264 -3.81 -29.62 -23.46
CA ASP A 264 -3.23 -28.43 -24.09
C ASP A 264 -3.25 -27.21 -23.15
N LEU A 265 -4.37 -26.97 -22.46
CA LEU A 265 -4.47 -25.89 -21.47
C LEU A 265 -3.50 -26.07 -20.30
N GLN A 266 -3.25 -27.31 -19.87
CA GLN A 266 -2.25 -27.59 -18.83
C GLN A 266 -0.84 -27.22 -19.29
N ARG A 267 -0.46 -27.56 -20.53
CA ARG A 267 0.82 -27.13 -21.09
C ARG A 267 0.96 -25.61 -21.13
N PHE A 268 -0.09 -24.90 -21.55
CA PHE A 268 -0.10 -23.44 -21.54
C PHE A 268 0.06 -22.85 -20.13
N LEU A 269 -0.55 -23.48 -19.12
CA LEU A 269 -0.37 -23.07 -17.72
C LEU A 269 1.07 -23.29 -17.26
N ASP A 270 1.66 -24.46 -17.55
CA ASP A 270 3.05 -24.77 -17.20
C ASP A 270 4.02 -23.75 -17.85
N ASP A 271 3.79 -23.40 -19.12
CA ASP A 271 4.58 -22.41 -19.85
C ASP A 271 4.49 -21.01 -19.20
N LEU A 272 3.28 -20.59 -18.83
CA LEU A 272 3.04 -19.30 -18.16
C LEU A 272 3.64 -19.27 -16.75
N GLU A 273 3.55 -20.37 -15.99
CA GLU A 273 4.20 -20.49 -14.68
C GLU A 273 5.72 -20.34 -14.83
N GLY A 274 6.33 -21.00 -15.81
CA GLY A 274 7.75 -20.85 -16.12
C GLY A 274 8.14 -19.44 -16.60
N GLU A 275 7.25 -18.71 -17.27
CA GLU A 275 7.47 -17.29 -17.59
C GLU A 275 7.41 -16.39 -16.36
N VAL A 276 6.45 -16.63 -15.46
CA VAL A 276 6.33 -15.89 -14.19
C VAL A 276 7.56 -16.10 -13.30
N GLU A 277 8.08 -17.33 -13.21
CA GLU A 277 9.31 -17.60 -12.45
C GLU A 277 10.51 -16.84 -13.03
N ARG A 278 10.70 -16.86 -14.35
CA ARG A 278 11.78 -16.10 -15.01
C ARG A 278 11.67 -14.60 -14.74
N LEU A 279 10.47 -14.03 -14.86
CA LEU A 279 10.24 -12.61 -14.58
C LEU A 279 10.51 -12.25 -13.11
N ARG A 280 10.19 -13.13 -12.17
CA ARG A 280 10.51 -12.93 -10.75
C ARG A 280 12.02 -12.96 -10.49
N GLU A 281 12.75 -13.86 -11.16
CA GLU A 281 14.21 -13.88 -11.08
C GLU A 281 14.83 -12.60 -11.65
N GLU A 282 14.33 -12.12 -12.79
CA GLU A 282 14.74 -10.84 -13.38
C GLU A 282 14.44 -9.66 -12.45
N GLU A 283 13.24 -9.61 -11.86
CA GLU A 283 12.88 -8.59 -10.89
C GLU A 283 13.83 -8.59 -9.68
N ALA A 284 14.16 -9.78 -9.15
CA ALA A 284 15.08 -9.91 -8.03
C ALA A 284 16.50 -9.41 -8.39
N ARG A 285 16.99 -9.74 -9.59
CA ARG A 285 18.27 -9.23 -10.10
C ARG A 285 18.28 -7.72 -10.22
N LEU A 286 17.27 -7.13 -10.86
CA LEU A 286 17.15 -5.68 -11.02
C LEU A 286 17.05 -4.96 -9.67
N ARG A 287 16.35 -5.54 -8.68
CA ARG A 287 16.30 -4.98 -7.32
C ARG A 287 17.66 -4.98 -6.64
N ALA A 288 18.46 -6.02 -6.82
CA ALA A 288 19.83 -6.08 -6.30
C ALA A 288 20.71 -5.01 -6.96
N GLU A 289 20.64 -4.88 -8.29
CA GLU A 289 21.37 -3.83 -9.03
C GLU A 289 21.00 -2.42 -8.55
N ILE A 290 19.70 -2.15 -8.33
CA ILE A 290 19.26 -0.85 -7.79
C ILE A 290 19.84 -0.60 -6.39
N ALA A 291 19.87 -1.62 -5.52
CA ALA A 291 20.43 -1.47 -4.19
C ALA A 291 21.94 -1.16 -4.23
N GLU A 292 22.68 -1.80 -5.13
CA GLU A 292 24.11 -1.50 -5.35
C GLU A 292 24.31 -0.06 -5.83
N LEU A 293 23.52 0.39 -6.82
CA LEU A 293 23.58 1.76 -7.33
C LEU A 293 23.27 2.81 -6.26
N LEU A 294 22.30 2.54 -5.38
CA LEU A 294 22.00 3.41 -4.24
C LEU A 294 23.15 3.44 -3.22
N GLY A 295 23.82 2.30 -3.00
CA GLY A 295 25.03 2.22 -2.19
C GLY A 295 26.15 3.08 -2.74
N ILE A 296 26.44 2.96 -4.04
CA ILE A 296 27.44 3.77 -4.76
C ILE A 296 27.09 5.26 -4.66
N ARG A 297 25.80 5.63 -4.84
CA ARG A 297 25.37 7.03 -4.70
C ARG A 297 25.68 7.58 -3.31
N GLY A 298 25.43 6.81 -2.25
CA GLY A 298 25.76 7.22 -0.88
C GLY A 298 27.28 7.36 -0.65
N GLU A 299 28.10 6.55 -1.31
CA GLU A 299 29.55 6.71 -1.30
C GLU A 299 29.99 7.98 -2.03
N VAL A 300 29.40 8.29 -3.19
CA VAL A 300 29.65 9.52 -3.94
C VAL A 300 29.30 10.77 -3.11
N GLU A 301 28.16 10.75 -2.41
CA GLU A 301 27.76 11.84 -1.51
C GLU A 301 28.79 12.04 -0.38
N ARG A 302 29.24 10.96 0.27
CA ARG A 302 30.32 11.04 1.28
C ARG A 302 31.64 11.54 0.72
N ILE A 303 32.01 11.12 -0.49
CA ILE A 303 33.23 11.61 -1.16
C ILE A 303 33.10 13.11 -1.43
N ASN A 304 31.94 13.58 -1.90
CA ASN A 304 31.71 15.00 -2.15
C ASN A 304 31.76 15.84 -0.87
N GLU A 305 31.20 15.37 0.25
CA GLU A 305 31.33 16.04 1.55
C GLU A 305 32.79 16.17 1.98
N ARG A 306 33.57 15.09 1.85
CA ARG A 306 35.01 15.11 2.16
C ARG A 306 35.79 16.02 1.24
N LEU A 307 35.42 16.12 -0.04
CA LEU A 307 36.02 17.04 -1.00
C LEU A 307 35.70 18.50 -0.64
N GLU A 308 34.46 18.80 -0.25
CA GLU A 308 34.05 20.12 0.25
C GLU A 308 34.83 20.53 1.50
N GLU A 309 34.97 19.62 2.47
CA GLU A 309 35.76 19.86 3.68
C GLU A 309 37.24 20.11 3.36
N ALA A 310 37.84 19.26 2.52
CA ALA A 310 39.21 19.44 2.06
C ALA A 310 39.41 20.76 1.33
N ARG A 311 38.45 21.20 0.50
CA ARG A 311 38.49 22.51 -0.19
C ARG A 311 38.45 23.67 0.80
N ARG A 312 37.57 23.62 1.82
CA ARG A 312 37.51 24.65 2.86
C ARG A 312 38.79 24.72 3.67
N GLU A 313 39.38 23.57 3.98
CA GLU A 313 40.65 23.52 4.69
C GLU A 313 41.80 24.04 3.83
N LEU A 314 41.81 23.70 2.53
CA LEU A 314 42.76 24.26 1.57
C LEU A 314 42.66 25.79 1.52
N GLU A 315 41.45 26.35 1.41
CA GLU A 315 41.24 27.81 1.39
C GLU A 315 41.72 28.48 2.70
N ARG A 316 41.53 27.82 3.85
CA ARG A 316 42.05 28.32 5.13
C ARG A 316 43.59 28.29 5.16
N LEU A 317 44.19 27.20 4.72
CA LEU A 317 45.64 27.06 4.66
C LEU A 317 46.25 28.06 3.67
N GLU A 318 45.63 28.28 2.52
CA GLU A 318 46.05 29.30 1.54
C GLU A 318 46.03 30.71 2.17
N LYS A 319 44.97 31.07 2.90
CA LYS A 319 44.92 32.35 3.64
C LYS A 319 46.02 32.45 4.69
N LEU A 320 46.24 31.40 5.48
CA LEU A 320 47.30 31.35 6.47
C LEU A 320 48.70 31.49 5.83
N VAL A 321 48.93 30.85 4.68
CA VAL A 321 50.18 30.97 3.92
C VAL A 321 50.35 32.43 3.46
N GLN A 322 49.33 33.04 2.87
CA GLN A 322 49.38 34.45 2.45
C GLN A 322 49.68 35.41 3.62
N GLU A 323 49.05 35.20 4.79
CA GLU A 323 49.34 35.98 6.00
C GLU A 323 50.80 35.83 6.45
N ARG A 324 51.34 34.60 6.37
CA ARG A 324 52.72 34.31 6.76
C ARG A 324 53.74 34.86 5.77
N GLU A 325 53.46 34.80 4.47
CA GLU A 325 54.27 35.41 3.42
C GLU A 325 54.34 36.93 3.62
N ALA A 326 53.20 37.61 3.80
CA ALA A 326 53.15 39.05 4.05
C ALA A 326 53.91 39.44 5.34
N TYR A 327 53.82 38.61 6.39
CA TYR A 327 54.60 38.82 7.61
C TYR A 327 56.12 38.65 7.38
N ALA A 328 56.53 37.66 6.58
CA ALA A 328 57.93 37.44 6.24
C ALA A 328 58.50 38.63 5.44
N GLU A 329 57.78 39.13 4.43
CA GLU A 329 58.17 40.31 3.65
C GLU A 329 58.38 41.55 4.54
N LEU A 330 57.49 41.78 5.52
CA LEU A 330 57.66 42.85 6.50
C LEU A 330 58.93 42.67 7.33
N MET A 331 59.17 41.45 7.84
CA MET A 331 60.33 41.16 8.68
C MET A 331 61.66 41.30 7.91
N GLU A 332 61.69 40.89 6.64
CA GLU A 332 62.83 41.11 5.75
C GLU A 332 63.06 42.61 5.53
N GLY A 333 61.98 43.36 5.32
CA GLY A 333 61.99 44.81 5.26
C GLY A 333 62.53 45.49 6.53
N GLU A 334 62.07 45.07 7.72
CA GLU A 334 62.58 45.54 9.02
C GLU A 334 64.07 45.27 9.15
N ALA A 335 64.54 44.07 8.77
CA ALA A 335 65.95 43.71 8.85
C ALA A 335 66.81 44.57 7.90
N ALA A 336 66.34 44.81 6.67
CA ALA A 336 67.03 45.68 5.71
C ALA A 336 67.12 47.13 6.21
N ALA A 337 66.02 47.69 6.74
CA ALA A 337 66.04 49.04 7.29
C ALA A 337 66.88 49.14 8.57
N ALA A 338 66.86 48.13 9.45
CA ALA A 338 67.72 48.10 10.62
C ALA A 338 69.22 48.09 10.22
N TYR A 339 69.58 47.32 9.18
CA TYR A 339 70.92 47.33 8.62
C TYR A 339 71.30 48.70 8.04
N ALA A 340 70.41 49.34 7.26
CA ALA A 340 70.63 50.68 6.72
C ALA A 340 70.82 51.74 7.83
N ILE A 341 70.01 51.69 8.89
CA ILE A 341 70.14 52.57 10.06
C ILE A 341 71.48 52.33 10.78
N LEU A 342 71.85 51.07 11.00
CA LEU A 342 73.15 50.73 11.60
C LEU A 342 74.31 51.24 10.74
N ARG A 343 74.22 51.17 9.41
CA ARG A 343 75.21 51.72 8.47
C ARG A 343 75.29 53.25 8.58
N LEU A 344 74.16 53.95 8.56
CA LEU A 344 74.04 55.41 8.78
C LEU A 344 74.74 55.88 10.07
N PHE A 345 74.54 55.15 11.17
CA PHE A 345 75.10 55.52 12.47
C PHE A 345 76.57 55.11 12.66
N SER A 346 77.04 54.11 11.90
CA SER A 346 78.43 53.62 11.98
C SER A 346 79.37 54.36 11.01
N ASP A 347 78.89 54.74 9.83
CA ASP A 347 79.64 55.51 8.83
C ASP A 347 78.70 56.43 8.03
N PRO A 348 78.45 57.67 8.51
CA PRO A 348 77.54 58.61 7.87
C PRO A 348 78.05 59.15 6.52
N GLN A 349 79.33 58.93 6.18
CA GLN A 349 79.92 59.38 4.90
C GLN A 349 79.81 58.31 3.80
N GLY A 350 79.57 57.05 4.17
CA GLY A 350 79.43 55.89 3.27
C GLY A 350 77.99 55.46 2.98
N VAL A 351 77.02 56.35 3.23
CA VAL A 351 75.58 56.09 3.04
C VAL A 351 75.16 56.43 1.62
N GLU A 352 74.57 55.45 0.93
CA GLU A 352 74.07 55.61 -0.43
C GLU A 352 72.59 56.02 -0.43
N ALA A 353 72.09 56.61 -1.52
CA ALA A 353 70.68 57.04 -1.61
C ALA A 353 69.71 55.86 -1.41
N GLU A 354 70.11 54.67 -1.85
CA GLU A 354 69.35 53.41 -1.70
C GLU A 354 69.12 53.05 -0.22
N ASP A 355 70.09 53.30 0.68
CA ASP A 355 69.96 53.02 2.11
C ASP A 355 68.89 53.90 2.78
N LEU A 356 68.74 55.17 2.33
CA LEU A 356 67.72 56.09 2.82
C LEU A 356 66.33 55.79 2.24
N GLU A 357 66.29 55.33 0.99
CA GLU A 357 65.06 54.87 0.34
C GLU A 357 64.48 53.62 1.03
N LEU A 358 65.32 52.67 1.44
CA LEU A 358 64.90 51.49 2.20
C LEU A 358 64.21 51.87 3.52
N ILE A 359 64.74 52.87 4.23
CA ILE A 359 64.13 53.35 5.49
C ILE A 359 62.81 54.07 5.22
N ALA A 360 62.77 54.93 4.18
CA ALA A 360 61.54 55.63 3.80
C ALA A 360 60.43 54.65 3.38
N GLN A 361 60.78 53.62 2.61
CA GLN A 361 59.87 52.58 2.14
C GLN A 361 59.33 51.74 3.31
N GLN A 362 60.14 51.43 4.32
CA GLN A 362 59.65 50.75 5.53
C GLN A 362 58.71 51.61 6.38
N LEU A 363 58.99 52.90 6.52
CA LEU A 363 58.07 53.83 7.20
C LEU A 363 56.75 53.99 6.43
N GLU A 364 56.81 53.97 5.10
CA GLU A 364 55.62 53.99 4.25
C GLU A 364 54.82 52.70 4.38
N ASN A 365 55.46 51.53 4.38
CA ASN A 365 54.81 50.23 4.58
C ASN A 365 54.12 50.14 5.95
N LEU A 366 54.77 50.57 7.04
CA LEU A 366 54.16 50.67 8.37
C LEU A 366 52.96 51.64 8.37
N ALA A 367 53.06 52.76 7.63
CA ALA A 367 51.95 53.69 7.48
C ALA A 367 50.77 53.10 6.68
N ARG A 368 51.03 52.21 5.71
CA ARG A 368 49.98 51.48 4.96
C ARG A 368 49.31 50.40 5.81
N VAL A 369 50.07 49.68 6.64
CA VAL A 369 49.53 48.74 7.65
C VAL A 369 48.61 49.47 8.64
N LYS A 370 49.04 50.62 9.16
CA LYS A 370 48.23 51.49 10.05
C LYS A 370 46.95 52.03 9.39
N ARG A 371 46.99 52.32 8.09
CA ARG A 371 45.82 52.72 7.30
C ARG A 371 44.86 51.56 7.02
N GLY A 372 45.27 50.32 7.29
CA GLY A 372 44.49 49.11 7.02
C GLY A 372 44.50 48.69 5.56
N GLU A 373 45.45 49.18 4.76
CA GLU A 373 45.61 48.81 3.35
C GLU A 373 46.14 47.37 3.20
N VAL A 374 46.77 46.81 4.26
CA VAL A 374 47.19 45.41 4.35
C VAL A 374 46.39 44.71 5.46
N SER A 375 45.20 44.23 5.11
CA SER A 375 44.20 43.67 6.03
C SER A 375 44.72 42.53 6.91
N ALA A 376 45.65 41.72 6.39
CA ALA A 376 46.25 40.57 7.07
C ALA A 376 47.03 40.95 8.34
N LEU A 377 47.60 42.16 8.39
CA LEU A 377 48.58 42.55 9.42
C LEU A 377 48.01 43.57 10.42
N LYS A 378 46.76 44.02 10.21
CA LYS A 378 46.05 44.92 11.12
C LYS A 378 45.94 44.40 12.57
N PRO A 379 45.70 43.10 12.83
CA PRO A 379 45.67 42.59 14.21
C PRO A 379 47.02 42.69 14.94
N LEU A 380 48.13 42.70 14.20
CA LEU A 380 49.49 42.77 14.74
C LEU A 380 50.03 44.21 14.80
N GLU A 381 49.26 45.21 14.35
CA GLU A 381 49.62 46.64 14.36
C GLU A 381 50.22 47.11 15.70
N PRO A 382 49.64 46.80 16.88
CA PRO A 382 50.16 47.31 18.15
C PRO A 382 51.58 46.80 18.44
N HIS A 383 51.84 45.53 18.12
CA HIS A 383 53.13 44.89 18.39
C HIS A 383 54.20 45.36 17.39
N LEU A 384 53.83 45.55 16.13
CA LEU A 384 54.73 46.09 15.10
C LEU A 384 55.13 47.54 15.43
N LEU A 385 54.18 48.38 15.84
CA LEU A 385 54.47 49.76 16.23
C LEU A 385 55.33 49.84 17.49
N ASP A 386 55.04 49.04 18.53
CA ASP A 386 55.85 49.03 19.75
C ASP A 386 57.27 48.54 19.50
N LYS A 387 57.44 47.50 18.67
CA LYS A 387 58.76 46.98 18.30
C LYS A 387 59.54 47.98 17.43
N ALA A 388 58.91 48.59 16.42
CA ALA A 388 59.55 49.64 15.62
C ALA A 388 59.96 50.83 16.49
N ARG A 389 59.11 51.24 17.43
CA ARG A 389 59.42 52.29 18.41
C ARG A 389 60.59 51.92 19.30
N GLN A 390 60.62 50.70 19.84
CA GLN A 390 61.73 50.21 20.65
C GLN A 390 63.03 50.13 19.85
N SER A 391 62.99 49.66 18.60
CA SER A 391 64.15 49.63 17.70
C SER A 391 64.67 51.05 17.43
N ILE A 392 63.80 51.99 17.07
CA ILE A 392 64.18 53.40 16.87
C ILE A 392 64.78 53.98 18.15
N ILE A 393 64.15 53.76 19.32
CA ILE A 393 64.69 54.22 20.60
C ILE A 393 66.07 53.60 20.85
N SER A 394 66.23 52.28 20.70
CA SER A 394 67.51 51.60 20.95
C SER A 394 68.63 52.07 20.02
N LEU A 395 68.31 52.39 18.76
CA LEU A 395 69.27 52.86 17.76
C LEU A 395 69.64 54.33 17.96
N VAL A 396 68.67 55.17 18.33
CA VAL A 396 68.85 56.64 18.44
C VAL A 396 69.39 57.05 19.81
N MET A 397 68.96 56.39 20.89
CA MET A 397 69.26 56.79 22.27
C MET A 397 70.77 56.93 22.57
N PRO A 398 71.67 56.03 22.12
CA PRO A 398 73.11 56.15 22.39
C PRO A 398 73.75 57.44 21.81
N TYR A 399 73.16 58.01 20.77
CA TYR A 399 73.69 59.18 20.06
C TYR A 399 73.12 60.51 20.59
N ILE A 400 71.91 60.52 21.17
CA ILE A 400 71.30 61.74 21.75
C ILE A 400 71.51 61.85 23.27
N GLU A 401 71.92 60.78 23.96
CA GLU A 401 72.10 60.79 25.42
C GLU A 401 73.10 61.85 25.92
N LYS A 402 74.07 62.22 25.08
CA LYS A 402 75.07 63.25 25.37
C LYS A 402 74.58 64.69 25.15
N ASP A 403 73.52 64.88 24.38
CA ASP A 403 72.96 66.20 24.04
C ASP A 403 71.72 66.58 24.86
N LEU A 404 71.21 65.65 25.68
CA LEU A 404 70.01 65.87 26.51
C LEU A 404 70.38 66.31 27.92
N VAL A 405 69.95 67.52 28.31
CA VAL A 405 70.14 68.04 29.66
C VAL A 405 69.16 67.37 30.64
N PRO A 406 69.62 66.78 31.76
CA PRO A 406 68.72 66.19 32.75
C PRO A 406 67.73 67.19 33.32
N ARG A 407 66.45 66.81 33.42
CA ARG A 407 65.34 67.66 33.91
C ARG A 407 65.64 68.33 35.27
N LYS A 408 66.39 67.65 36.15
CA LYS A 408 66.84 68.18 37.45
C LYS A 408 67.78 69.39 37.35
N ALA A 409 68.57 69.50 36.27
CA ALA A 409 69.43 70.65 36.04
C ALA A 409 68.60 71.89 35.63
N PHE A 410 67.53 71.69 34.86
CA PHE A 410 66.58 72.74 34.50
C PHE A 410 65.83 73.27 35.72
N GLU A 411 65.34 72.37 36.58
CA GLU A 411 64.65 72.73 37.84
C GLU A 411 65.56 73.51 38.81
N ARG A 412 66.87 73.22 38.84
CA ARG A 412 67.86 73.98 39.61
C ARG A 412 68.07 75.39 39.05
N LEU A 413 68.21 75.53 37.74
CA LEU A 413 68.36 76.84 37.10
C LEU A 413 67.11 77.72 37.30
N GLU A 414 65.92 77.13 37.22
CA GLU A 414 64.66 77.84 37.42
C GLU A 414 64.47 78.33 38.86
N SER A 415 64.90 77.52 39.85
CA SER A 415 64.87 77.91 41.27
C SER A 415 65.93 78.95 41.65
N GLU A 416 67.12 78.90 41.04
CA GLU A 416 68.14 79.95 41.19
C GLU A 416 67.70 81.28 40.57
N LEU A 417 67.07 81.25 39.39
CA LEU A 417 66.49 82.44 38.76
C LEU A 417 65.43 83.10 39.64
N LYS A 418 64.55 82.31 40.29
CA LYS A 418 63.56 82.83 41.25
C LYS A 418 64.21 83.48 42.47
N ARG A 419 65.22 82.86 43.07
CA ARG A 419 65.95 83.47 44.20
C ARG A 419 66.63 84.78 43.82
N LEU A 420 67.20 84.86 42.62
CA LEU A 420 67.85 86.07 42.13
C LEU A 420 66.84 87.19 41.84
N SER A 421 65.65 86.86 41.31
CA SER A 421 64.61 87.86 41.06
C SER A 421 64.02 88.42 42.36
N GLU A 422 63.76 87.57 43.37
CA GLU A 422 63.32 88.00 44.71
C GLU A 422 64.35 88.92 45.38
N ARG A 423 65.64 88.57 45.27
CA ARG A 423 66.73 89.38 45.83
C ARG A 423 66.88 90.72 45.11
N ARG A 424 66.62 90.78 43.79
CA ARG A 424 66.61 92.03 43.03
C ARG A 424 65.48 92.95 43.50
N LEU A 425 64.28 92.41 43.70
CA LEU A 425 63.10 93.14 44.19
C LEU A 425 63.34 93.73 45.59
N ALA A 426 63.88 92.94 46.52
CA ALA A 426 64.19 93.43 47.87
C ALA A 426 65.23 94.58 47.86
N LEU A 427 66.26 94.48 47.01
CA LEU A 427 67.25 95.54 46.85
C LEU A 427 66.66 96.81 46.21
N GLU A 428 65.73 96.67 45.26
CA GLU A 428 65.01 97.80 44.67
C GLU A 428 64.16 98.55 45.73
N GLU A 429 63.47 97.83 46.62
CA GLU A 429 62.72 98.42 47.75
C GLU A 429 63.64 99.13 48.75
N GLU A 430 64.80 98.54 49.09
CA GLU A 430 65.79 99.18 49.95
C GLU A 430 66.30 100.50 49.35
N VAL A 431 66.62 100.51 48.05
CA VAL A 431 67.04 101.73 47.33
C VAL A 431 65.96 102.80 47.36
N GLU A 432 64.69 102.41 47.21
CA GLU A 432 63.58 103.36 47.24
C GLU A 432 63.32 103.94 48.64
N SER A 433 63.51 103.13 49.69
CA SER A 433 63.46 103.60 51.08
C SER A 433 64.57 104.63 51.39
N LEU A 434 65.78 104.40 50.87
CA LEU A 434 66.93 105.29 51.02
C LEU A 434 66.72 106.62 50.27
N ARG A 435 66.08 106.58 49.09
CA ARG A 435 65.68 107.79 48.36
C ARG A 435 64.68 108.64 49.15
N LYS A 436 63.65 108.03 49.75
CA LYS A 436 62.68 108.74 50.61
C LYS A 436 63.33 109.36 51.85
N ALA A 437 64.30 108.69 52.45
CA ALA A 437 65.06 109.23 53.59
C ALA A 437 65.96 110.44 53.21
N LEU A 438 66.50 110.44 51.98
CA LEU A 438 67.26 111.56 51.42
C LEU A 438 66.36 112.76 51.06
N GLU A 439 65.16 112.51 50.54
CA GLU A 439 64.16 113.55 50.30
C GLU A 439 63.65 114.20 51.60
N ALA A 440 63.47 113.42 52.67
CA ALA A 440 63.10 113.93 54.00
C ALA A 440 64.22 114.73 54.69
N LYS A 441 65.49 114.49 54.33
CA LYS A 441 66.65 115.28 54.79
C LYS A 441 66.86 116.55 53.95
N SER A 442 66.63 116.50 52.64
CA SER A 442 66.78 117.67 51.77
C SER A 442 65.65 118.71 51.92
N SER A 443 64.50 118.29 52.44
CA SER A 443 63.34 119.15 52.72
C SER A 443 63.37 119.84 54.09
N ARG A 444 64.36 119.57 54.96
CA ARG A 444 64.58 120.29 56.24
C ARG A 444 65.54 121.49 56.14
N GLU A 445 66.30 121.63 55.06
CA GLU A 445 67.34 122.67 54.90
C GLU A 445 67.03 123.75 53.84
N ARG A 446 65.82 123.75 53.24
CA ARG A 446 65.44 124.71 52.17
C ARG A 446 64.04 125.30 52.36
N ILE A 447 63.81 125.91 53.52
CA ILE A 447 62.67 126.81 53.75
C ILE A 447 63.24 128.14 54.25
N GLU A 448 63.52 129.05 53.32
CA GLU A 448 63.20 130.49 53.33
C GLU A 448 63.96 131.19 52.19
N VAL A 449 63.28 132.17 51.55
CA VAL A 449 63.68 132.96 50.36
C VAL A 449 63.57 132.18 49.03
N ILE A 450 62.65 132.43 48.07
CA ILE A 450 62.31 133.67 47.34
C ILE A 450 60.89 133.57 46.73
N GLN A 451 60.07 134.62 46.86
CA GLN A 451 58.73 134.83 46.26
C GLN A 451 58.80 135.60 44.91
N GLY A 452 57.88 135.31 43.98
CA GLY A 452 57.80 135.87 42.61
C GLY A 452 57.04 137.20 42.46
N GLY A 453 57.18 137.86 41.30
CA GLY A 453 56.67 139.22 41.03
C GLY A 453 55.36 139.30 40.23
N GLU A 454 54.44 140.18 40.65
CA GLU A 454 53.11 140.46 40.07
C GLU A 454 53.10 141.72 39.17
N ALA A 455 52.13 141.84 38.24
CA ALA A 455 52.01 142.97 37.30
C ALA A 455 51.15 144.13 37.85
N GLU A 456 51.50 145.39 37.54
CA GLU A 456 50.87 146.61 38.09
C GLU A 456 50.29 147.51 36.97
N ALA A 457 49.18 148.23 37.22
CA ALA A 457 48.58 149.17 36.25
C ALA A 457 48.95 150.63 36.58
N VAL A 458 49.28 151.44 35.56
CA VAL A 458 49.78 152.82 35.73
C VAL A 458 48.90 153.81 34.97
N SER A 459 48.46 154.88 35.66
CA SER A 459 47.63 155.94 35.09
C SER A 459 48.43 156.90 34.20
N PRO A 460 47.77 157.76 33.40
CA PRO A 460 48.43 158.86 32.69
C PRO A 460 49.13 159.89 33.60
N ARG A 461 48.82 159.92 34.90
CA ARG A 461 49.45 160.79 35.93
C ARG A 461 50.48 160.04 36.79
N GLU A 462 50.99 158.89 36.31
CA GLU A 462 52.05 158.07 36.93
C GLU A 462 51.73 157.43 38.29
N GLU A 463 50.47 157.45 38.72
CA GLU A 463 50.03 156.70 39.90
C GLU A 463 49.81 155.22 39.55
N VAL A 464 50.41 154.35 40.35
CA VAL A 464 50.40 152.89 40.18
C VAL A 464 49.28 152.31 41.03
N ILE A 465 48.29 151.71 40.38
CA ILE A 465 47.18 151.02 41.02
C ILE A 465 47.34 149.52 40.77
N LYS A 466 47.26 148.72 41.84
CA LYS A 466 47.19 147.27 41.72
C LYS A 466 45.77 146.88 41.28
N PRO A 467 45.59 146.23 40.12
CA PRO A 467 44.27 145.77 39.69
C PRO A 467 43.65 144.80 40.69
N LYS A 468 42.36 144.96 40.99
CA LYS A 468 41.68 144.22 42.07
C LYS A 468 41.41 142.77 41.69
N THR A 469 41.27 142.43 40.40
CA THR A 469 40.95 141.06 39.95
C THR A 469 42.15 140.25 39.42
N LEU A 470 43.38 140.59 39.80
CA LEU A 470 44.60 139.83 39.40
C LEU A 470 44.56 138.34 39.78
N ALA A 471 43.88 137.97 40.88
CA ALA A 471 43.77 136.58 41.32
C ALA A 471 42.83 135.73 40.44
N GLU A 472 41.79 136.32 39.86
CA GLU A 472 40.77 135.65 39.01
C GLU A 472 41.04 135.81 37.50
N GLY A 473 42.06 136.59 37.16
CA GLY A 473 42.49 136.91 35.81
C GLY A 473 43.19 135.76 35.06
N ARG A 474 43.12 135.78 33.73
CA ARG A 474 43.74 134.75 32.87
C ARG A 474 45.27 134.85 32.91
N ARG A 475 45.95 133.70 32.95
CA ARG A 475 47.41 133.60 32.77
C ARG A 475 47.74 133.80 31.29
N VAL A 476 48.57 134.79 30.99
CA VAL A 476 49.07 135.06 29.64
C VAL A 476 50.59 135.00 29.61
N ARG A 477 51.13 134.48 28.51
CA ARG A 477 52.56 134.51 28.24
C ARG A 477 52.88 135.87 27.62
N VAL A 478 53.69 136.65 28.32
CA VAL A 478 54.21 137.93 27.83
C VAL A 478 55.67 137.73 27.48
N ILE A 479 56.06 138.11 26.27
CA ILE A 479 57.44 138.04 25.80
C ILE A 479 58.08 139.40 26.03
N CYS A 480 59.24 139.43 26.70
CA CYS A 480 59.96 140.66 26.94
C CYS A 480 60.55 141.18 25.62
N PRO A 481 60.23 142.41 25.19
CA PRO A 481 60.74 142.95 23.94
C PRO A 481 62.26 143.21 23.96
N TYR A 482 62.89 143.22 25.14
CA TYR A 482 64.32 143.53 25.27
C TYR A 482 65.23 142.31 25.20
N CYS A 483 64.82 141.14 25.70
CA CYS A 483 65.66 139.94 25.74
C CYS A 483 65.02 138.70 25.11
N GLY A 484 63.77 138.80 24.64
CA GLY A 484 63.05 137.68 24.02
C GLY A 484 62.55 136.62 25.01
N ASP A 485 62.84 136.78 26.30
CA ASP A 485 62.49 135.80 27.32
C ASP A 485 60.98 135.83 27.62
N SER A 486 60.37 134.66 27.80
CA SER A 486 58.91 134.54 27.93
C SER A 486 58.50 134.29 29.38
N MET A 487 57.72 135.21 29.95
CA MET A 487 57.22 135.13 31.32
C MET A 487 55.70 134.87 31.32
N ILE A 488 55.23 134.01 32.23
CA ILE A 488 53.80 133.75 32.39
C ILE A 488 53.32 134.58 33.58
N THR A 489 52.45 135.57 33.32
CA THR A 489 51.89 136.45 34.36
C THR A 489 50.37 136.51 34.23
N ARG A 490 49.68 136.86 35.32
CA ARG A 490 48.22 137.02 35.33
C ARG A 490 47.88 138.46 34.95
N ILE A 491 46.90 138.61 34.08
CA ILE A 491 46.33 139.92 33.73
C ILE A 491 44.91 140.02 34.29
N PRO A 492 44.42 141.24 34.59
CA PRO A 492 43.08 141.46 35.12
C PRO A 492 41.98 140.93 34.19
N THR A 493 40.77 140.74 34.72
CA THR A 493 39.61 140.27 33.94
C THR A 493 39.24 141.24 32.80
N VAL A 494 38.57 140.74 31.76
CA VAL A 494 38.25 141.52 30.54
C VAL A 494 37.47 142.81 30.85
N ARG A 495 36.57 142.78 31.85
CA ARG A 495 35.80 143.97 32.29
C ARG A 495 36.70 145.04 32.91
N GLU A 496 37.59 144.65 33.82
CA GLU A 496 38.52 145.58 34.46
C GLU A 496 39.56 146.11 33.46
N LEU A 497 39.94 145.32 32.44
CA LEU A 497 40.77 145.82 31.33
C LEU A 497 40.05 146.87 30.47
N GLU A 498 38.74 146.75 30.26
CA GLU A 498 37.93 147.73 29.51
C GLU A 498 37.81 149.04 30.28
N GLU A 499 37.60 148.96 31.58
CA GLU A 499 37.61 150.12 32.50
C GLU A 499 38.99 150.81 32.48
N LEU A 500 40.07 150.03 32.59
CA LEU A 500 41.45 150.55 32.54
C LEU A 500 41.78 151.16 31.16
N GLU A 501 41.24 150.63 30.05
CA GLU A 501 41.40 151.25 28.73
C GLU A 501 40.61 152.56 28.61
N ALA A 502 39.37 152.61 29.09
CA ALA A 502 38.53 153.80 29.08
C ALA A 502 39.17 154.96 29.85
N GLU A 503 39.88 154.65 30.94
CA GLU A 503 40.63 155.64 31.73
C GLU A 503 42.08 155.86 31.25
N GLY A 504 42.50 155.20 30.16
CA GLY A 504 43.80 155.43 29.51
C GLY A 504 45.02 154.80 30.19
N TYR A 505 44.83 153.80 31.06
CA TYR A 505 45.90 153.15 31.82
C TYR A 505 46.77 152.20 30.97
N LYS A 506 48.03 152.04 31.40
CA LYS A 506 48.99 151.11 30.81
C LYS A 506 49.43 150.07 31.85
N LEU A 507 49.50 148.81 31.46
CA LEU A 507 49.98 147.72 32.32
C LEU A 507 51.51 147.63 32.26
N LYS A 508 52.15 147.71 33.42
CA LYS A 508 53.59 147.61 33.59
C LYS A 508 53.96 146.19 33.99
N PHE A 509 54.81 145.56 33.18
CA PHE A 509 55.36 144.23 33.43
C PHE A 509 56.86 144.34 33.69
N ARG A 510 57.38 143.52 34.59
CA ARG A 510 58.82 143.42 34.86
C ARG A 510 59.32 142.05 34.45
N CYS A 511 60.31 142.01 33.56
CA CYS A 511 60.88 140.75 33.08
C CYS A 511 61.81 140.12 34.12
N GLU A 512 61.62 138.85 34.44
CA GLU A 512 62.48 138.10 35.38
C GLU A 512 63.86 137.78 34.81
N GLY A 513 63.99 137.60 33.49
CA GLY A 513 65.27 137.29 32.85
C GLY A 513 66.25 138.47 32.78
N CYS A 514 65.78 139.69 32.50
CA CYS A 514 66.65 140.88 32.36
C CYS A 514 66.37 142.01 33.35
N GLY A 515 65.38 141.86 34.23
CA GLY A 515 65.05 142.81 35.31
C GLY A 515 64.39 144.12 34.87
N LYS A 516 64.30 144.41 33.56
CA LYS A 516 63.72 145.66 33.01
C LYS A 516 62.18 145.61 32.99
N SER A 517 61.56 146.75 33.25
CA SER A 517 60.10 146.92 33.18
C SER A 517 59.64 147.61 31.90
N PHE A 518 58.57 147.12 31.27
CA PHE A 518 57.96 147.70 30.08
C PHE A 518 56.45 147.83 30.23
N ASN A 519 55.87 148.81 29.53
CA ASN A 519 54.45 149.15 29.63
C ASN A 519 53.72 148.78 28.34
N ILE A 520 52.59 148.08 28.46
CA ILE A 520 51.68 147.78 27.35
C ILE A 520 50.35 148.51 27.61
N LYS A 521 49.80 149.18 26.59
CA LYS A 521 48.45 149.80 26.70
C LYS A 521 47.39 148.70 26.93
N ALA A 522 46.48 148.90 27.88
CA ALA A 522 45.43 147.91 28.20
C ALA A 522 44.63 147.49 26.94
N GLY A 523 44.33 148.43 26.05
CA GLY A 523 43.66 148.17 24.77
C GLY A 523 44.36 147.25 23.78
N ALA A 524 45.69 147.20 23.81
CA ALA A 524 46.44 146.25 22.97
C ALA A 524 46.28 144.81 23.49
N VAL A 525 46.17 144.65 24.81
CA VAL A 525 45.93 143.36 25.47
C VAL A 525 44.49 142.91 25.26
N LEU A 526 43.51 143.82 25.35
CA LEU A 526 42.10 143.56 25.06
C LEU A 526 41.85 143.08 23.63
N ARG A 527 42.42 143.76 22.63
CA ARG A 527 42.28 143.35 21.21
C ARG A 527 42.76 141.93 20.98
N ARG A 528 43.88 141.55 21.62
CA ARG A 528 44.46 140.21 21.50
C ARG A 528 43.67 139.13 22.24
N ILE A 529 42.98 139.47 23.33
CA ILE A 529 42.10 138.54 24.07
C ILE A 529 40.73 138.39 23.40
N LYS A 530 40.19 139.47 22.82
CA LYS A 530 38.94 139.46 22.04
C LYS A 530 39.11 138.92 20.61
N GLY A 531 40.31 138.50 20.23
CA GLY A 531 40.55 137.78 18.97
C GLY A 531 40.33 138.61 17.70
N MET A 532 40.57 139.92 17.76
CA MET A 532 40.57 140.81 16.58
C MET A 532 42.01 141.21 16.25
N GLY A 533 42.65 140.40 15.40
CA GLY A 533 44.00 140.61 14.84
C GLY A 533 45.07 139.73 15.47
#